data_AF-A0A951G368-F1
#
_entry.id   AF-A0A951G368-F1
#
_cell.length_a   1.000
_cell.length_b   1.000
_cell.length_c   1.000
_cell.angle_alpha   90.00
_cell.angle_beta   90.00
_cell.angle_gamma   90.00
#
_symmetry.space_group_name_H-M   'P 1'
#
loop_
_entity.id
_entity.type
_entity.pdbx_description
1 polymer ?
#
loop_
_entity_poly.entity_id
_entity_poly.type
_entity_poly.pdbx_seq_one_letter_code
_entity_poly.pdbx_strand_id
1 'polypeptide(L)' 'DAGYRGEVRVLLLNTDRSGTFPISAGDRIAQLVLVKVQTPAVVEVGDLALSERGAGGFGSSG' A
#
# COMPACT_ATOMS: atom_id res chain seq x y z
N ASP A 1 5.58 7.96 -6.66
CA ASP A 1 6.25 7.16 -7.71
C ASP A 1 7.70 7.60 -7.86
N ALA A 2 8.60 6.74 -8.36
CA ALA A 2 10.01 7.08 -8.60
C ALA A 2 10.20 8.27 -9.55
N GLY A 3 9.28 8.48 -10.48
CA GLY A 3 9.25 9.63 -11.40
C GLY A 3 8.64 10.91 -10.83
N TYR A 4 8.01 10.88 -9.65
CA TYR A 4 7.30 12.05 -9.10
C TYR A 4 8.29 13.14 -8.61
N ARG A 5 7.96 14.41 -8.88
CA ARG A 5 8.80 15.58 -8.53
C ARG A 5 8.03 16.71 -7.84
N GLY A 6 6.73 16.53 -7.61
CA GLY A 6 5.92 17.51 -6.90
C GLY A 6 6.10 17.45 -5.39
N GLU A 7 5.36 18.30 -4.69
CA GLU A 7 5.23 18.27 -3.23
C GLU A 7 4.64 16.93 -2.77
N VAL A 8 5.32 16.26 -1.83
CA VAL A 8 4.79 15.05 -1.20
C VAL A 8 3.72 15.45 -0.18
N ARG A 9 2.48 15.01 -0.40
CA ARG A 9 1.36 15.24 0.52
C ARG A 9 1.03 13.97 1.30
N VAL A 10 0.73 14.12 2.58
CA VAL A 10 0.33 13.02 3.47
C VAL A 10 -1.17 13.05 3.65
N LEU A 11 -1.86 12.00 3.20
CA LEU A 11 -3.28 11.82 3.47
C LEU A 11 -3.45 11.16 4.84
N LEU A 12 -4.07 11.87 5.78
CA LEU A 12 -4.34 11.36 7.12
C LEU A 12 -5.82 11.04 7.26
N LEU A 13 -6.13 9.86 7.80
CA LEU A 13 -7.46 9.47 8.23
C LEU A 13 -7.47 9.39 9.75
N ASN A 14 -8.25 10.26 10.39
CA ASN A 14 -8.57 10.09 11.80
C ASN A 14 -9.72 9.09 11.93
N THR A 15 -9.46 7.94 12.56
CA THR A 15 -10.47 6.88 12.78
C THR A 15 -11.20 7.00 14.11
N ASP A 16 -10.82 7.97 14.95
CA ASP A 16 -11.61 8.33 16.14
C ASP A 16 -12.94 8.95 15.69
N ARG A 17 -14.05 8.44 16.23
CA ARG A 17 -15.40 8.89 15.89
C ARG A 17 -15.83 10.15 16.62
N SER A 18 -15.11 10.53 17.66
CA SER A 18 -15.49 11.55 18.64
C SER A 18 -14.43 12.60 18.89
N GLY A 19 -13.15 12.22 18.80
CA GLY A 19 -12.01 13.09 19.05
C GLY A 19 -11.46 13.76 17.78
N THR A 20 -10.98 15.00 17.92
CA THR A 20 -10.17 15.67 16.90
C THR A 20 -8.68 15.42 17.19
N PHE A 21 -7.85 15.44 16.14
CA PHE A 21 -6.39 15.33 16.26
C PHE A 21 -5.73 16.60 15.70
N PRO A 22 -5.29 17.54 16.56
CA PRO A 22 -4.62 18.76 16.11
C PRO A 22 -3.22 18.44 15.57
N ILE A 23 -2.83 19.13 14.50
CA ILE A 23 -1.50 19.02 13.89
C ILE A 23 -0.93 20.43 13.77
N SER A 24 0.32 20.59 14.15
CA SER A 24 1.09 21.83 14.03
C SER A 24 2.25 21.66 13.05
N ALA A 25 2.75 22.77 12.53
CA ALA A 25 3.94 22.76 11.68
C ALA A 25 5.15 22.20 12.47
N GLY A 26 5.82 21.20 11.89
CA GLY A 26 6.95 20.50 12.52
C GLY A 26 6.59 19.17 13.18
N ASP A 27 5.30 18.85 13.33
CA ASP A 27 4.89 17.55 13.86
C ASP A 27 5.28 16.41 12.91
N ARG A 28 5.72 15.29 13.48
CA ARG A 28 5.97 14.06 12.72
C ARG A 28 4.64 13.35 12.47
N ILE A 29 4.14 13.44 11.24
CA ILE A 29 2.79 12.95 10.88
C ILE A 29 2.77 11.63 10.08
N ALA A 30 3.92 11.16 9.61
CA ALA A 30 4.07 9.92 8.87
C ALA A 30 5.55 9.47 8.82
N GLN A 31 5.80 8.30 8.25
CA GLN A 31 7.14 7.81 7.92
C GLN A 31 7.19 7.36 6.46
N LEU A 32 8.27 7.69 5.77
CA LEU A 32 8.54 7.22 4.41
C LEU A 32 9.27 5.87 4.47
N VAL A 33 8.79 4.89 3.71
CA VAL A 33 9.44 3.59 3.56
C VAL A 33 9.78 3.37 2.09
N LEU A 34 11.06 3.13 1.80
CA LEU A 34 11.53 2.82 0.46
C LEU A 34 11.68 1.30 0.32
N VAL A 35 10.92 0.70 -0.59
CA VAL A 35 10.96 -0.73 -0.88
C VAL A 35 11.40 -0.97 -2.32
N LYS A 36 12.10 -2.08 -2.56
CA LYS A 36 12.40 -2.52 -3.93
C LYS A 36 11.12 -2.94 -4.63
N VAL A 37 10.96 -2.53 -5.88
CA VAL A 37 9.84 -2.92 -6.74
C VAL A 37 10.37 -3.50 -8.05
N GLN A 38 9.56 -4.34 -8.69
CA GLN A 38 9.80 -4.84 -10.04
C GLN A 38 8.71 -4.31 -10.96
N THR A 39 9.09 -3.90 -12.17
CA THR A 39 8.17 -3.42 -13.21
C THR A 39 8.32 -4.27 -14.49
N PRO A 40 7.99 -5.57 -14.44
CA PRO A 40 8.07 -6.44 -15.61
C PRO A 40 6.96 -6.11 -16.62
N ALA A 41 7.14 -6.53 -17.87
CA ALA A 41 6.06 -6.52 -18.85
C ALA A 41 5.00 -7.56 -18.47
N VAL A 42 3.73 -7.22 -18.69
CA VAL A 42 2.61 -8.15 -18.54
C VAL A 42 2.59 -9.10 -19.74
N VAL A 43 2.41 -10.40 -19.49
CA VAL A 43 2.29 -11.44 -20.52
C VAL A 43 0.95 -12.13 -20.35
N GLU A 44 0.10 -12.04 -21.37
CA GLU A 44 -1.23 -12.67 -21.39
C GLU A 44 -1.12 -14.16 -21.75
N VAL A 45 -1.85 -15.01 -21.03
CA VAL A 45 -1.90 -16.47 -21.22
C VAL A 45 -3.32 -16.98 -21.01
N GLY A 46 -3.67 -18.13 -21.59
CA GLY A 46 -4.99 -18.74 -21.39
C GLY A 46 -5.21 -19.23 -19.97
N ASP A 47 -4.19 -19.85 -19.36
CA ASP A 47 -4.26 -20.44 -18.02
C ASP A 47 -2.95 -20.26 -17.26
N LEU A 48 -3.05 -20.19 -15.93
CA LEU A 48 -1.90 -20.18 -15.01
C LEU A 48 -1.62 -21.60 -14.49
N ALA A 49 -0.36 -21.87 -14.12
CA ALA A 49 0.01 -23.13 -13.49
C ALA A 49 -0.66 -23.31 -12.12
N LEU A 50 -1.05 -24.55 -11.77
CA LEU A 50 -1.60 -24.89 -10.47
C LEU A 50 -0.54 -24.78 -9.36
N SER A 51 -0.99 -24.44 -8.15
CA SER A 51 -0.18 -24.49 -6.92
C SER A 51 -0.98 -25.15 -5.81
N GLU A 52 -0.32 -25.63 -4.75
CA GLU A 52 -1.00 -26.22 -3.58
C GLU A 52 -2.00 -25.24 -2.93
N ARG A 53 -1.73 -23.93 -2.97
CA ARG A 53 -2.66 -22.90 -2.46
C ARG A 53 -3.90 -22.74 -3.34
N GLY A 54 -3.77 -22.90 -4.66
CA GLY A 54 -4.85 -22.71 -5.63
C GLY A 54 -5.58 -21.36 -5.44
N ALA A 55 -6.92 -21.41 -5.43
CA ALA A 55 -7.78 -20.24 -5.23
C ALA A 55 -8.00 -19.85 -3.75
N GLY A 56 -7.26 -20.46 -2.81
CA GLY A 56 -7.43 -20.19 -1.37
C GLY A 56 -6.97 -18.79 -0.95
N GLY A 57 -7.85 -18.06 -0.24
CA GLY A 57 -7.60 -16.74 0.35
C GLY A 57 -8.42 -16.53 1.62
N PHE A 58 -8.41 -15.31 2.19
CA PHE A 58 -9.27 -14.92 3.32
C PHE A 58 -9.28 -15.87 4.52
N GLY A 59 -8.10 -16.24 5.03
CA GLY A 59 -8.00 -17.16 6.17
C GLY A 59 -8.11 -18.64 5.77
N SER A 60 -7.78 -18.98 4.52
CA SER A 60 -7.78 -20.36 4.01
C SER A 60 -6.89 -21.36 4.78
N SER A 61 -5.98 -20.87 5.62
CA SER A 61 -5.11 -21.67 6.50
C SER A 61 -5.65 -21.83 7.93
N GLY A 62 -6.74 -21.15 8.28
CA GLY A 62 -6.98 -20.72 9.66
C GLY A 62 -6.10 -19.55 10.05
#